data_AF-A0A5J4V8A7-F1
#
_entry.id   AF-A0A5J4V8A7-F1
#
_cell.length_a   1.000
_cell.length_b   1.000
_cell.length_c   1.000
_cell.angle_alpha   90.00
_cell.angle_beta   90.00
_cell.angle_gamma   90.00
#
_symmetry.space_group_name_H-M   'P 1'
#
loop_
_entity.id
_entity.type
_entity.pdbx_description
1 polymer ?
#
loop_
_entity_poly.entity_id
_entity_poly.type
_entity_poly.pdbx_seq_one_letter_code
_entity_poly.pdbx_strand_id
1 'polypeptide(L)'
;MEEYLTMTSRGEDIQSNANSSITGTIAYWKEADPHNQGQYWYFWLKPSGKFSSHSEPWICLVVDENNPSIDMLKTAAKSKSNQEFELNVLIIPRQPDYLQFVVSKDDEVKQILSRTSTLKESDQNETELSPIIQQTETVPIYIHPVEE
;
A
#
# COMPACT_ATOMS: atom_id res chain seq x y z
N MET A 1 10.63 -6.08 11.77
CA MET A 1 9.19 -6.37 11.63
C MET A 1 8.86 -7.84 11.84
N GLU A 2 9.40 -8.79 11.07
CA GLU A 2 9.01 -10.21 11.15
C GLU A 2 9.23 -10.85 12.53
N GLU A 3 10.40 -10.61 13.13
CA GLU A 3 10.70 -11.03 14.50
C GLU A 3 9.71 -10.44 15.51
N TYR A 4 9.42 -9.14 15.41
CA TYR A 4 8.44 -8.45 16.25
C TYR A 4 7.04 -9.09 16.17
N LEU A 5 6.54 -9.34 14.96
CA LEU A 5 5.24 -9.99 14.76
C LEU A 5 5.25 -11.42 15.30
N THR A 6 6.35 -12.16 15.13
CA THR A 6 6.51 -13.51 15.65
C THR A 6 6.50 -13.56 17.18
N MET A 7 7.26 -12.68 17.84
CA MET A 7 7.27 -12.53 19.30
C MET A 7 5.87 -12.18 19.82
N THR A 8 5.17 -11.27 19.13
CA THR A 8 3.80 -10.91 19.47
C THR A 8 2.87 -12.12 19.40
N SER A 9 2.91 -12.88 18.31
CA SER A 9 2.05 -14.07 18.16
C SER A 9 2.31 -15.13 19.24
N ARG A 10 3.50 -15.14 19.85
CA ARG A 10 3.85 -16.04 20.96
C ARG A 10 3.47 -15.51 22.35
N GLY A 11 2.98 -14.28 22.45
CA GLY A 11 2.69 -13.67 23.75
C GLY A 11 3.92 -13.19 24.50
N GLU A 12 5.06 -13.02 23.82
CA GLU A 12 6.29 -12.57 24.44
C GLU A 12 6.26 -11.05 24.72
N ASP A 13 6.98 -10.63 25.76
CA ASP A 13 7.22 -9.21 26.03
C ASP A 13 8.14 -8.62 24.96
N ILE A 14 7.80 -7.43 24.49
CA ILE A 14 8.53 -6.80 23.38
C ILE A 14 8.99 -5.41 23.78
N GLN A 15 10.31 -5.23 23.93
CA GLN A 15 10.89 -3.89 23.98
C GLN A 15 10.69 -3.23 22.61
N SER A 16 10.03 -2.07 22.58
CA SER A 16 9.65 -1.44 21.31
C SER A 16 9.83 0.06 21.37
N ASN A 17 10.62 0.54 20.39
CA ASN A 17 10.83 1.90 19.90
C ASN A 17 11.67 1.82 18.61
N ALA A 18 11.38 0.82 17.77
CA ALA A 18 12.17 0.52 16.58
C ALA A 18 11.43 0.98 15.32
N ASN A 19 12.17 1.62 14.42
CA ASN A 19 11.69 1.91 13.07
C ASN A 19 11.74 0.63 12.24
N SER A 20 10.66 0.36 11.51
CA SER A 20 10.57 -0.80 10.63
C SER A 20 9.68 -0.51 9.43
N SER A 21 9.60 -1.46 8.50
CA SER A 21 8.69 -1.40 7.35
C SER A 21 7.72 -2.59 7.38
N ILE A 22 6.46 -2.33 7.03
CA ILE A 22 5.42 -3.35 6.87
C ILE A 22 4.61 -3.09 5.60
N THR A 23 4.18 -4.18 4.97
CA THR A 23 3.27 -4.14 3.83
C THR A 23 1.88 -4.59 4.25
N GLY A 24 0.85 -3.88 3.81
CA GLY A 24 -0.53 -4.27 4.08
C GLY A 24 -1.58 -3.41 3.40
N THR A 25 -2.84 -3.78 3.59
CA THR A 25 -4.01 -3.00 3.18
C THR A 25 -4.62 -2.28 4.38
N ILE A 26 -5.27 -1.15 4.12
CA ILE A 26 -5.77 -0.24 5.16
C ILE A 26 -7.30 -0.20 5.16
N ALA A 27 -7.90 -0.25 6.34
CA ALA A 27 -9.34 -0.13 6.54
C ALA A 27 -9.67 0.80 7.72
N TYR A 28 -10.88 1.37 7.74
CA TYR A 28 -11.36 2.11 8.91
C TYR A 28 -11.78 1.17 10.05
N TRP A 29 -11.48 1.56 11.29
CA TRP A 29 -11.94 0.89 12.50
C TRP A 29 -13.43 1.17 12.69
N LYS A 30 -14.31 0.29 12.18
CA LYS A 30 -15.79 0.33 12.26
C LYS A 30 -16.41 1.72 12.00
N GLU A 31 -17.37 1.82 11.09
CA GLU A 31 -18.00 3.11 10.68
C GLU A 31 -18.52 4.04 11.82
N ALA A 32 -18.59 3.56 13.07
CA ALA A 32 -19.12 4.27 14.23
C ALA A 32 -18.10 5.03 15.11
N ASP A 33 -16.79 4.79 15.02
CA ASP A 33 -15.79 5.49 15.85
C ASP A 33 -15.12 6.65 15.09
N PRO A 34 -14.78 7.78 15.76
CA PRO A 34 -14.06 8.86 15.11
C PRO A 34 -12.68 8.39 14.65
N HIS A 35 -12.48 8.35 13.34
CA HIS A 35 -11.20 7.94 12.71
C HIS A 35 -10.12 9.02 12.83
N ASN A 36 -10.44 10.16 13.42
CA ASN A 36 -9.55 11.27 13.70
C ASN A 36 -9.63 11.69 15.18
N GLN A 37 -8.47 11.85 15.83
CA GLN A 37 -8.37 12.42 17.17
C GLN A 37 -7.26 13.46 17.19
N GLY A 38 -7.65 14.74 17.22
CA GLY A 38 -6.70 15.85 17.12
C GLY A 38 -5.91 15.77 15.81
N GLN A 39 -4.58 15.68 15.92
CA GLN A 39 -3.64 15.65 14.79
C GLN A 39 -3.36 14.24 14.24
N TYR A 40 -4.12 13.22 14.66
CA TYR A 40 -3.87 11.83 14.29
C TYR A 40 -5.09 11.17 13.66
N TRP A 41 -4.81 10.31 12.69
CA TRP A 41 -5.76 9.45 12.00
C TRP A 41 -5.50 7.99 12.33
N TYR A 42 -6.56 7.22 12.51
CA TYR A 42 -6.49 5.84 12.99
C TYR A 42 -7.06 4.89 11.95
N PHE A 43 -6.29 3.86 11.61
CA PHE A 43 -6.69 2.82 10.68
C PHE A 43 -6.38 1.44 11.22
N TRP A 44 -7.01 0.42 10.63
CA TRP A 44 -6.56 -0.95 10.72
C TRP A 44 -5.65 -1.28 9.55
N LEU A 45 -4.49 -1.83 9.86
CA LEU A 45 -3.59 -2.42 8.88
C LEU A 45 -3.76 -3.94 8.90
N LYS A 46 -4.12 -4.51 7.75
CA LYS A 46 -4.06 -5.95 7.52
C LYS A 46 -2.75 -6.28 6.82
N PRO A 47 -1.82 -7.01 7.46
CA PRO A 47 -0.55 -7.37 6.85
C PRO A 47 -0.74 -8.19 5.57
N SER A 48 0.15 -7.98 4.60
CA SER A 48 0.16 -8.71 3.34
C SER A 48 1.58 -9.09 2.91
N GLY A 49 1.72 -9.69 1.73
CA GLY A 49 2.99 -10.23 1.24
C GLY A 49 3.59 -11.24 2.22
N LYS A 50 4.86 -11.05 2.58
CA LYS A 50 5.59 -11.93 3.52
C LYS A 50 5.03 -11.92 4.95
N PHE A 51 4.20 -10.93 5.29
CA PHE A 51 3.60 -10.81 6.63
C PHE A 51 2.16 -11.33 6.69
N SER A 52 1.62 -11.83 5.57
CA SER A 52 0.21 -12.27 5.45
C SER A 52 -0.20 -13.38 6.42
N SER A 53 0.75 -14.15 6.95
CA SER A 53 0.52 -15.17 7.98
C SER A 53 0.23 -14.57 9.36
N HIS A 54 0.54 -13.29 9.59
CA HIS A 54 0.28 -12.59 10.84
C HIS A 54 -1.07 -11.87 10.75
N SER A 55 -2.15 -12.61 11.00
CA SER A 55 -3.51 -12.07 11.01
C SER A 55 -3.94 -11.49 12.36
N GLU A 56 -3.27 -11.87 13.45
CA GLU A 56 -3.64 -11.46 14.81
C GLU A 56 -2.42 -11.31 15.74
N PRO A 57 -2.46 -10.39 16.72
CA PRO A 57 -3.53 -9.40 16.97
C PRO A 57 -3.57 -8.28 15.91
N TRP A 58 -4.72 -7.60 15.81
CA TRP A 58 -4.95 -6.52 14.84
C TRP A 58 -3.91 -5.39 14.99
N ILE A 59 -3.55 -4.74 13.88
CA ILE A 59 -2.56 -3.65 13.87
C ILE A 59 -3.26 -2.29 13.71
N CYS A 60 -3.33 -1.53 14.78
CA CYS A 60 -3.76 -0.15 14.76
C CYS A 60 -2.64 0.72 14.18
N LEU A 61 -2.90 1.30 13.01
CA LEU A 61 -2.02 2.24 12.34
C LEU A 61 -2.45 3.66 12.69
N VAL A 62 -1.59 4.39 13.39
CA VAL A 62 -1.77 5.80 13.74
C VAL A 62 -0.94 6.63 12.76
N VAL A 63 -1.56 7.58 12.08
CA VAL A 63 -0.90 8.41 11.06
C VAL A 63 -1.05 9.87 11.44
N ASP A 64 0.06 10.61 11.42
CA ASP A 64 0.05 12.07 11.58
C ASP A 64 -0.74 12.73 10.45
N GLU A 65 -1.63 13.67 10.78
CA GLU A 65 -2.45 14.40 9.81
C GLU A 65 -1.61 15.22 8.83
N ASN A 66 -0.37 15.57 9.18
CA ASN A 66 0.55 16.27 8.30
C ASN A 66 1.40 15.33 7.43
N ASN A 67 1.24 14.01 7.53
CA ASN A 67 1.91 13.09 6.62
C ASN A 67 1.37 13.30 5.18
N PRO A 68 2.23 13.49 4.16
CA PRO A 68 1.81 13.79 2.80
C PRO A 68 0.95 12.69 2.15
N SER A 69 0.98 11.48 2.70
CA SER A 69 0.21 10.34 2.19
C SER A 69 -1.16 10.18 2.85
N ILE A 70 -1.52 11.02 3.83
CA ILE A 70 -2.74 10.81 4.64
C ILE A 70 -4.01 10.73 3.78
N ASP A 71 -4.15 11.57 2.76
CA ASP A 71 -5.33 11.62 1.91
C ASP A 71 -5.46 10.36 1.03
N MET A 72 -4.32 9.79 0.62
CA MET A 72 -4.28 8.52 -0.10
C MET A 72 -4.76 7.39 0.81
N LEU A 73 -4.33 7.34 2.07
CA LEU A 73 -4.75 6.31 3.03
C LEU A 73 -6.24 6.44 3.39
N LYS A 74 -6.73 7.67 3.60
CA LYS A 74 -8.16 7.96 3.79
C LYS A 74 -8.99 7.47 2.61
N THR A 75 -8.54 7.75 1.38
CA THR A 75 -9.24 7.34 0.16
C THR A 75 -9.28 5.82 0.03
N ALA A 76 -8.16 5.13 0.29
CA ALA A 76 -8.10 3.67 0.26
C ALA A 76 -9.05 3.04 1.30
N ALA A 77 -9.02 3.53 2.54
CA ALA A 77 -9.88 3.06 3.61
C ALA A 77 -11.37 3.31 3.31
N LYS A 78 -11.72 4.50 2.81
CA LYS A 78 -13.10 4.88 2.45
C LYS A 78 -13.66 4.05 1.29
N SER A 79 -12.84 3.81 0.27
CA SER A 79 -13.24 3.04 -0.90
C SER A 79 -13.26 1.52 -0.66
N LYS A 80 -12.82 1.05 0.51
CA LYS A 80 -12.61 -0.37 0.82
C LYS A 80 -11.72 -1.03 -0.25
N SER A 81 -10.74 -0.27 -0.73
CA SER A 81 -9.81 -0.74 -1.77
C SER A 81 -8.90 -1.83 -1.20
N ASN A 82 -8.54 -2.80 -2.04
CA ASN A 82 -7.48 -3.77 -1.75
C ASN A 82 -6.09 -3.23 -2.08
N GLN A 83 -5.95 -1.90 -2.20
CA GLN A 83 -4.69 -1.24 -2.45
C GLN A 83 -3.69 -1.56 -1.33
N GLU A 84 -2.54 -2.10 -1.72
CA GLU A 84 -1.44 -2.40 -0.81
C GLU A 84 -0.50 -1.20 -0.67
N PHE A 85 0.04 -1.04 0.53
CA PHE A 85 1.00 0.00 0.89
C PHE A 85 2.20 -0.62 1.59
N GLU A 86 3.40 -0.12 1.29
CA GLU A 86 4.57 -0.25 2.13
C GLU A 86 4.65 0.98 3.04
N LEU A 87 4.72 0.74 4.36
CA LEU A 87 4.64 1.77 5.40
C LEU A 87 5.90 1.70 6.27
N ASN A 88 6.66 2.79 6.33
CA ASN A 88 7.64 2.98 7.38
C ASN A 88 6.91 3.35 8.68
N VAL A 89 7.19 2.61 9.75
CA VAL A 89 6.47 2.72 11.01
C VAL A 89 7.41 2.69 12.19
N LEU A 90 7.08 3.49 13.21
CA LEU A 90 7.56 3.31 14.56
C LEU A 90 6.67 2.29 15.28
N ILE A 91 7.29 1.24 15.80
CA ILE A 91 6.60 0.21 16.57
C ILE A 91 6.47 0.65 18.03
N ILE A 92 5.24 0.68 18.54
CA ILE A 92 4.92 0.97 19.94
C ILE A 92 4.70 -0.35 20.70
N PRO A 93 5.07 -0.43 21.99
CA PRO A 93 4.79 -1.59 22.84
C PRO A 93 3.37 -2.10 22.77
N ARG A 94 3.30 -3.44 22.76
CA ARG A 94 2.07 -4.22 22.65
C ARG A 94 1.02 -3.69 23.61
N GLN A 95 -0.14 -3.34 23.06
CA GLN A 95 -1.35 -3.14 23.83
C GLN A 95 -2.04 -4.51 24.01
N PRO A 96 -2.83 -4.71 25.08
CA PRO A 96 -3.46 -6.01 25.35
C PRO A 96 -4.28 -6.55 24.16
N ASP A 97 -4.93 -5.65 23.41
CA ASP A 97 -5.90 -6.01 22.39
C ASP A 97 -5.42 -5.81 20.93
N TYR A 98 -4.32 -5.06 20.72
CA TYR A 98 -3.81 -4.72 19.39
C TYR A 98 -2.32 -4.35 19.40
N LEU A 99 -1.69 -4.39 18.23
CA LEU A 99 -0.39 -3.77 17.99
C LEU A 99 -0.58 -2.34 17.52
N GLN A 100 0.23 -1.40 18.02
CA GLN A 100 0.15 -0.01 17.58
C GLN A 100 1.40 0.37 16.80
N PHE A 101 1.20 0.78 15.56
CA PHE A 101 2.23 1.30 14.67
C PHE A 101 1.96 2.77 14.37
N VAL A 102 3.00 3.57 14.35
CA VAL A 102 2.89 5.03 14.13
C VAL A 102 3.61 5.40 12.85
N VAL A 103 2.95 6.17 11.99
CA VAL A 103 3.50 6.82 10.80
C VAL A 103 3.54 8.32 11.10
N SER A 104 4.75 8.85 11.27
CA SER A 104 5.02 10.26 11.53
C SER A 104 4.88 11.07 10.25
N LYS A 105 4.87 12.41 10.36
CA LYS A 105 4.82 13.31 9.20
C LYS A 105 5.92 13.08 8.16
N ASP A 106 7.09 12.62 8.61
CA ASP A 106 8.28 12.41 7.77
C ASP A 106 8.44 10.95 7.32
N ASP A 107 7.59 10.04 7.80
CA ASP A 107 7.66 8.62 7.46
C ASP A 107 7.13 8.36 6.06
N GLU A 108 7.85 7.52 5.32
CA GLU A 108 7.53 7.20 3.94
C GLU A 108 6.39 6.19 3.85
N VAL A 109 5.45 6.46 2.93
CA VAL A 109 4.37 5.55 2.57
C VAL A 109 4.36 5.40 1.06
N LYS A 110 4.47 4.17 0.58
CA LYS A 110 4.52 3.84 -0.85
C LYS A 110 3.33 2.99 -1.22
N GLN A 111 2.58 3.42 -2.24
CA GLN A 111 1.57 2.59 -2.87
C GLN A 111 2.24 1.48 -3.70
N ILE A 112 1.84 0.23 -3.50
CA ILE A 112 2.34 -0.91 -4.27
C ILE A 112 1.36 -1.18 -5.40
N LEU A 113 1.81 -1.06 -6.66
CA LEU A 113 0.99 -1.44 -7.80
C LEU A 113 0.72 -2.96 -7.74
N SER A 114 -0.54 -3.32 -7.48
CA SER A 114 -0.97 -4.72 -7.53
C SER A 114 -0.74 -5.23 -8.94
N ARG A 115 0.19 -6.18 -9.10
CA ARG A 115 0.38 -6.94 -10.35
C ARG A 115 -0.76 -7.96 -10.52
N THR A 116 -2.00 -7.52 -10.50
CA THR A 116 -3.08 -8.27 -11.15
C THR A 116 -3.11 -7.76 -12.58
N SER A 117 -2.47 -8.52 -13.47
CA SER A 117 -2.58 -8.32 -14.91
C SER A 117 -4.05 -8.33 -15.30
N THR A 118 -4.59 -7.17 -15.61
CA THR A 118 -5.79 -7.04 -16.43
C THR A 118 -5.42 -7.55 -17.82
N LEU A 119 -5.55 -8.86 -18.04
CA LEU A 119 -5.55 -9.40 -19.39
C LEU A 119 -6.89 -9.04 -20.04
N LYS A 120 -6.78 -8.12 -21.00
CA LYS A 120 -7.74 -7.70 -22.03
C LYS A 120 -9.01 -6.97 -21.57
N GLU A 121 -9.05 -5.68 -21.89
CA GLU A 121 -9.99 -5.25 -22.94
C GLU A 121 -9.29 -4.27 -23.88
N SER A 122 -9.33 -4.60 -25.17
CA SER A 122 -9.07 -3.70 -26.27
C SER A 122 -10.25 -2.75 -26.33
N ASP A 123 -10.03 -1.44 -26.21
CA ASP A 123 -10.28 -0.50 -27.31
C ASP A 123 -10.12 0.94 -26.83
N GLN A 124 -9.22 1.63 -27.52
CA GLN A 124 -9.20 3.04 -27.87
C GLN A 124 -10.00 4.01 -26.98
N ASN A 125 -9.28 4.80 -26.18
CA ASN A 125 -9.32 6.25 -26.35
C ASN A 125 -8.10 6.91 -25.70
N GLU A 126 -7.28 7.51 -26.57
CA GLU A 126 -6.16 8.38 -26.24
C GLU A 126 -6.62 9.58 -25.41
N THR A 127 -5.91 9.88 -24.33
CA THR A 127 -5.58 11.27 -23.99
C THR A 127 -4.18 11.29 -23.38
N GLU A 128 -3.24 11.70 -24.24
CA GLU A 128 -1.91 12.25 -24.01
C GLU A 128 -1.12 11.86 -22.73
N LEU A 129 -0.14 10.98 -22.93
CA LEU A 129 1.18 11.13 -22.31
C LEU A 129 2.21 11.31 -23.43
N SER A 130 2.82 12.49 -23.50
CA SER A 130 3.89 12.85 -24.45
C SER A 130 5.23 12.15 -24.09
N PRO A 131 6.28 12.22 -24.94
CA PRO A 131 6.60 11.19 -25.92
C PRO A 131 7.96 10.51 -25.65
N ILE A 132 8.11 9.24 -26.01
CA ILE A 132 9.44 8.61 -26.15
C ILE A 132 9.76 8.51 -27.64
N ILE A 133 10.80 9.23 -28.03
CA ILE A 133 11.40 9.27 -29.36
C ILE A 133 11.84 7.85 -29.76
N GLN A 134 11.32 7.32 -30.87
CA GLN A 134 11.92 6.19 -31.57
C GLN A 134 12.20 6.56 -33.03
N GLN A 135 13.48 6.44 -33.38
CA GLN A 135 14.04 6.70 -34.69
C GLN A 135 13.52 5.66 -35.69
N THR A 136 13.10 6.13 -36.86
CA THR A 136 12.66 5.32 -37.99
C THR A 136 13.85 4.75 -38.77
N GLU A 137 13.94 3.43 -38.88
CA GLU A 137 14.64 2.77 -39.99
C GLU A 137 13.61 2.09 -40.89
N THR A 138 13.49 2.61 -42.11
CA THR A 138 12.56 2.22 -43.16
C THR A 138 13.12 1.01 -43.92
N VAL A 139 12.36 -0.08 -44.03
CA VAL A 139 12.66 -1.17 -44.98
C VAL A 139 11.54 -1.22 -46.05
N PRO A 140 11.86 -1.14 -47.35
CA PRO A 140 10.85 -1.10 -48.41
C PRO A 140 10.33 -2.51 -48.77
N ILE A 141 9.00 -2.63 -48.94
CA ILE A 141 8.34 -3.84 -49.43
C ILE A 141 8.27 -3.80 -50.95
N TYR A 142 8.85 -4.81 -51.61
CA TYR A 142 8.70 -5.07 -53.05
C TYR A 142 7.46 -5.94 -53.29
N ILE A 143 6.56 -5.52 -54.18
CA ILE A 143 5.39 -6.30 -54.62
C ILE A 143 5.61 -6.68 -56.09
N HIS A 144 5.59 -7.98 -56.40
CA HIS A 144 5.58 -8.49 -57.78
C HIS A 144 4.13 -8.52 -58.32
N PRO A 145 3.89 -8.11 -59.57
CA PRO A 145 2.57 -8.21 -60.19
C PRO A 145 2.27 -9.65 -60.68
N VAL A 146 0.99 -10.03 -60.56
CA VAL A 146 0.38 -11.24 -61.12
C VAL A 146 0.21 -11.07 -62.63
N GLU A 147 0.72 -12.01 -63.42
CA GLU A 147 0.48 -12.08 -64.87
C GLU A 147 -0.89 -12.72 -65.17
N GLU A 148 -1.56 -12.20 -66.20
CA GLU A 148 -2.76 -12.74 -66.86
C GLU A 148 -2.36 -13.33 -68.22
#